data_AF-A0A2V8WH87-F1
#
_entry.id   AF-A0A2V8WH87-F1
#
_cell.length_a   1.000
_cell.length_b   1.000
_cell.length_c   1.000
_cell.angle_alpha   90.00
_cell.angle_beta   90.00
_cell.angle_gamma   90.00
#
_symmetry.space_group_name_H-M   'P 1'
#
loop_
_entity.id
_entity.type
_entity.pdbx_description
1 polymer ?
#
loop_
_entity_poly.entity_id
_entity_poly.type
_entity_poly.pdbx_seq_one_letter_code
_entity_poly.pdbx_strand_id
1 'polypeptide(L)' 'LLAASLGGVESLVILPIYSSHYNMTNEELRRAGVSPGTVRVSIGLEDKEDLIEDLKQALG' A
#
# COMPACT_ATOMS: atom_id res chain seq x y z
N LEU A 1 -11.20 8.38 -2.85
CA LEU A 1 -10.95 7.27 -1.90
C LEU A 1 -10.35 6.13 -2.70
N LEU A 2 -9.04 5.86 -2.55
CA LEU A 2 -8.42 4.67 -3.13
C LEU A 2 -9.05 3.45 -2.46
N ALA A 3 -9.50 2.48 -3.27
CA ALA A 3 -10.28 1.36 -2.77
C ALA A 3 -9.49 0.56 -1.73
N ALA A 4 -10.10 0.33 -0.56
CA ALA A 4 -9.62 -0.68 0.38
C ALA A 4 -9.97 -2.07 -0.16
N SER A 5 -9.26 -2.50 -1.21
CA SER A 5 -9.40 -3.81 -1.85
C SER A 5 -8.05 -4.51 -1.90
N LEU A 6 -8.07 -5.83 -1.96
CA LEU A 6 -6.92 -6.73 -1.99
C LEU A 6 -7.24 -7.90 -2.93
N GLY A 7 -6.24 -8.39 -3.66
CA GLY A 7 -6.37 -9.59 -4.51
C GLY A 7 -7.18 -9.41 -5.80
N GLY A 8 -7.31 -8.18 -6.28
CA GLY A 8 -7.82 -7.90 -7.62
C GLY A 8 -6.82 -8.28 -8.71
N VAL A 9 -7.27 -8.29 -9.97
CA VAL A 9 -6.39 -8.49 -11.12
C VAL A 9 -5.50 -7.27 -11.39
N GLU A 10 -5.90 -6.10 -10.90
CA GLU A 10 -5.16 -4.84 -10.97
C GLU A 10 -4.38 -4.59 -9.67
N SER A 11 -3.16 -4.09 -9.80
CA SER A 11 -2.31 -3.67 -8.69
C SER A 11 -2.86 -2.41 -8.03
N LEU A 12 -2.73 -2.34 -6.69
CA LEU A 12 -3.25 -1.23 -5.89
C LEU A 12 -2.23 -0.78 -4.85
N VAL A 13 -2.06 0.54 -4.72
CA VAL A 13 -1.18 1.18 -3.73
C VAL A 13 -2.01 2.04 -2.78
N ILE A 14 -1.75 1.95 -1.48
CA ILE A 14 -2.47 2.74 -0.48
C ILE A 14 -1.63 3.03 0.76
N LEU A 15 -1.92 4.16 1.42
CA LEU A 15 -1.41 4.48 2.75
C LEU A 15 -2.34 3.89 3.81
N PRO A 16 -1.89 2.93 4.64
CA PRO A 16 -2.73 2.31 5.67
C PRO A 16 -3.29 3.32 6.68
N ILE A 17 -2.51 4.35 7.02
CA ILE A 17 -2.89 5.40 7.99
C ILE A 17 -4.11 6.22 7.56
N TYR A 18 -4.41 6.29 6.26
CA TYR A 18 -5.57 6.98 5.70
C TYR A 18 -6.66 6.01 5.22
N SER A 19 -6.52 4.71 5.52
CA SER A 19 -7.43 3.67 5.06
C SER A 19 -7.67 2.64 6.17
N SER A 20 -7.25 1.39 6.03
CA SER A 20 -7.50 0.29 6.98
C SER A 20 -7.14 0.58 8.44
N HIS A 21 -6.19 1.49 8.70
CA HIS A 21 -5.71 1.81 10.05
C HIS A 21 -6.11 3.23 10.52
N TYR A 22 -7.06 3.89 9.84
CA TYR A 22 -7.41 5.30 10.09
C TYR A 22 -7.91 5.59 11.52
N ASN A 23 -8.48 4.60 12.21
CA ASN A 23 -8.98 4.72 13.58
C ASN A 23 -7.97 4.27 14.65
N MET A 24 -6.76 3.84 14.26
CA MET A 24 -5.75 3.43 15.22
C MET A 24 -5.04 4.63 15.85
N THR A 25 -4.77 4.54 17.15
CA THR A 25 -3.88 5.45 17.85
C THR A 25 -2.44 5.30 17.35
N ASN A 26 -1.61 6.32 17.60
CA ASN A 26 -0.17 6.26 17.27
C ASN A 26 0.55 5.07 17.92
N GLU A 27 0.13 4.67 19.13
CA GLU A 27 0.71 3.51 19.81
C GLU A 27 0.32 2.19 19.13
N GLU A 28 -0.95 2.04 18.72
CA GLU A 28 -1.42 0.88 17.95
C GLU A 28 -0.74 0.78 16.60
N LEU A 29 -0.62 1.90 15.87
CA LEU A 29 0.13 1.96 14.60
C LEU A 29 1.58 1.51 14.78
N ARG A 30 2.27 2.02 15.81
CA ARG A 30 3.65 1.62 16.12
C ARG A 30 3.74 0.13 16.46
N ARG A 31 2.80 -0.41 17.24
CA ARG A 31 2.74 -1.84 17.57
C ARG A 31 2.48 -2.72 16.34
N ALA A 32 1.70 -2.22 15.37
CA ALA A 32 1.44 -2.87 14.10
C ALA A 32 2.58 -2.71 13.06
N GLY A 33 3.66 -1.98 13.39
CA GLY A 33 4.76 -1.70 12.45
C GLY A 33 4.38 -0.70 11.34
N VAL A 34 3.32 0.09 11.54
CA VAL A 34 2.87 1.11 10.58
C VAL A 34 3.41 2.46 11.01
N SER A 35 4.20 3.07 10.11
CA SER A 35 4.69 4.45 10.23
C SER A 35 3.89 5.38 9.32
N PRO A 36 4.00 6.72 9.48
CA PRO A 36 3.30 7.66 8.59
C PRO A 36 3.64 7.50 7.10
N GLY A 37 4.85 7.01 6.78
CA GLY A 37 5.31 6.76 5.41
C GLY A 37 5.11 5.32 4.93
N THR A 38 4.46 4.46 5.70
CA THR A 38 4.23 3.07 5.28
C THR A 38 3.29 3.03 4.08
N VAL A 39 3.75 2.44 2.98
CA VAL A 39 2.96 2.17 1.78
C VAL A 39 2.63 0.69 1.74
N ARG A 40 1.38 0.34 1.44
CA ARG A 40 0.95 -1.04 1.17
C ARG A 40 0.65 -1.20 -0.31
N VAL A 41 1.22 -2.23 -0.92
CA VAL A 41 0.97 -2.61 -2.31
C VAL A 41 0.26 -3.96 -2.33
N SER A 42 -0.86 -4.05 -3.05
CA SER A 42 -1.48 -5.31 -3.46
C SER A 42 -1.04 -5.58 -4.89
N ILE A 43 -0.35 -6.69 -5.12
CA ILE A 43 0.16 -7.08 -6.44
C ILE A 43 -0.97 -7.76 -7.22
N GLY A 44 -1.25 -7.23 -8.41
CA GLY A 44 -2.21 -7.79 -9.38
C GLY A 44 -1.58 -8.87 -10.25
N LEU A 45 -2.09 -9.00 -11.48
CA LEU A 45 -1.67 -10.00 -12.47
C LEU A 45 -0.94 -9.39 -13.68
N GLU A 46 -0.47 -8.15 -13.56
CA GLU A 46 0.34 -7.50 -14.59
C GLU A 46 1.69 -8.21 -14.77
N ASP A 47 2.39 -7.86 -15.86
CA ASP A 47 3.74 -8.34 -16.07
C ASP A 47 4.66 -7.86 -14.94
N LYS A 48 5.52 -8.77 -14.44
CA LYS A 48 6.34 -8.47 -13.27
C LYS A 48 7.42 -7.44 -13.58
N GLU A 49 7.92 -7.38 -14.81
CA GLU A 49 8.90 -6.39 -15.23
C GLU A 49 8.26 -4.99 -15.25
N ASP A 50 7.04 -4.86 -15.79
CA ASP A 50 6.28 -3.61 -15.79
C ASP A 50 6.04 -3.10 -14.36
N LEU A 51 5.63 -3.99 -13.44
CA LEU A 51 5.41 -3.62 -12.03
C LEU A 51 6.70 -3.16 -11.33
N ILE A 52 7.83 -3.82 -11.61
CA ILE A 52 9.12 -3.45 -11.02
C ILE A 52 9.58 -2.09 -11.58
N GLU A 53 9.40 -1.85 -12.88
CA GLU A 53 9.77 -0.58 -13.52
C GLU A 53 8.91 0.58 -13.00
N ASP A 54 7.60 0.38 -12.85
CA ASP A 54 6.68 1.38 -12.29
C ASP A 54 7.07 1.75 -10.85
N LEU A 55 7.33 0.75 -10.00
CA LEU A 55 7.77 0.99 -8.62
C LEU A 55 9.14 1.68 -8.55
N LYS A 56 10.08 1.33 -9.43
CA LYS A 56 11.39 2.01 -9.50
C LYS A 56 11.22 3.47 -9.90
N GLN A 57 10.43 3.73 -10.94
CA GLN A 57 10.15 5.08 -11.43
C GLN A 57 9.49 5.94 -10.34
N ALA A 58 8.56 5.37 -9.58
CA ALA A 58 7.87 6.07 -8.50
C ALA A 58 8.78 6.37 -7.29
N LEU A 59 9.76 5.51 -7.01
CA LEU A 59 10.66 5.65 -5.86
C LEU A 59 11.90 6.51 -6.13
N GLY A 60 12.29 6.68 -7.40
CA GLY A 60 13.47 7.47 -7.80
C GLY A 60 14.75 6.64 -7.79
#